data_AF-A0A494R0S3-F1
#
_entry.id   AF-A0A494R0S3-F1
#
_cell.length_a   1.000
_cell.length_b   1.000
_cell.length_c   1.000
_cell.angle_alpha   90.00
_cell.angle_beta   90.00
_cell.angle_gamma   90.00
#
_symmetry.space_group_name_H-M   'P 1'
#
loop_
_entity.id
_entity.type
_entity.pdbx_description
1 polymer ?
#
loop_
_entity_poly.entity_id
_entity_poly.type
_entity_poly.pdbx_seq_one_letter_code
_entity_poly.pdbx_strand_id
1 'polypeptide(L)' 'MTAENFIANFINATDFVTPVDISLDTEFRTLPEWDSLAALGVIVMFDMEYQKTVSGDDLYQAVTVGDLYRWVG' A
#
# COMPACT_ATOMS: atom_id res chain seq x y z
N MET A 1 -8.57 -4.55 -12.24
CA MET A 1 -7.41 -3.77 -11.74
C MET A 1 -6.17 -4.62 -11.90
N THR A 2 -5.08 -4.06 -12.41
CA THR A 2 -3.79 -4.73 -12.55
C THR A 2 -2.90 -4.41 -11.35
N ALA A 3 -1.90 -5.24 -11.08
CA ALA A 3 -0.93 -4.99 -10.01
C ALA A 3 -0.24 -3.63 -10.18
N GLU A 4 0.10 -3.26 -11.43
CA GLU A 4 0.73 -1.98 -11.77
C GLU A 4 -0.12 -0.77 -11.37
N ASN A 5 -1.44 -0.82 -11.62
CA ASN A 5 -2.35 0.24 -11.19
C ASN A 5 -2.44 0.35 -9.67
N PHE A 6 -2.45 -0.78 -8.96
CA PHE A 6 -2.46 -0.78 -7.50
C PHE A 6 -1.17 -0.18 -6.94
N ILE A 7 -0.01 -0.57 -7.50
CA ILE A 7 1.30 -0.03 -7.12
C ILE A 7 1.35 1.48 -7.37
N ALA A 8 0.86 1.95 -8.52
CA ALA A 8 0.82 3.39 -8.81
C ALA A 8 -0.04 4.17 -7.80
N ASN A 9 -1.23 3.65 -7.47
CA ASN A 9 -2.10 4.25 -6.47
C ASN A 9 -1.46 4.19 -5.07
N PHE A 10 -0.76 3.10 -4.74
CA PHE A 10 -0.05 2.93 -3.48
C PHE A 10 1.06 3.96 -3.33
N ILE A 11 1.93 4.10 -4.34
CA ILE A 11 3.00 5.10 -4.38
C ILE A 11 2.44 6.52 -4.24
N ASN A 12 1.31 6.79 -4.91
CA ASN A 12 0.64 8.08 -4.82
C ASN A 12 0.06 8.33 -3.41
N ALA A 13 -0.53 7.31 -2.79
CA ALA A 13 -1.09 7.39 -1.46
C ALA A 13 -0.02 7.52 -0.37
N THR A 14 1.14 6.88 -0.56
CA THR A 14 2.27 6.96 0.36
C THR A 14 3.15 8.20 0.14
N ASP A 15 2.87 8.99 -0.90
CA ASP A 15 3.65 10.17 -1.33
C ASP A 15 5.15 9.84 -1.48
N PHE A 16 5.47 8.65 -1.99
CA PHE A 16 6.87 8.26 -2.20
C PHE A 16 7.48 9.08 -3.32
N VAL A 17 8.58 9.76 -3.00
CA VAL A 17 9.25 10.69 -3.91
C VAL A 17 10.21 9.92 -4.80
N THR A 18 10.76 8.81 -4.30
CA THR A 18 11.68 7.97 -5.06
C THR A 18 10.92 6.89 -5.83
N PRO A 19 11.17 6.71 -7.13
CA PRO A 19 10.67 5.56 -7.86
C PRO A 19 11.42 4.31 -7.37
N VAL A 20 10.90 3.71 -6.31
CA VAL A 20 11.27 2.37 -5.88
C VAL A 20 10.57 1.36 -6.78
N ASP A 21 11.31 0.34 -7.22
CA ASP A 21 10.74 -0.78 -7.96
C ASP A 21 9.92 -1.64 -6.98
N ILE A 22 8.67 -1.23 -6.79
CA ILE A 22 7.73 -1.94 -5.93
C ILE A 22 7.11 -3.07 -6.73
N SER A 23 7.35 -4.29 -6.28
CA SER A 23 6.70 -5.50 -6.78
C SER A 23 5.75 -6.05 -5.73
N LEU A 24 4.89 -7.00 -6.10
CA LEU A 24 3.99 -7.68 -5.16
C LEU A 24 4.76 -8.42 -4.06
N ASP A 25 6.00 -8.82 -4.30
CA ASP A 25 6.87 -9.48 -3.33
C ASP A 25 7.60 -8.47 -2.41
N THR A 26 7.54 -7.17 -2.71
CA THR A 26 8.24 -6.13 -1.96
C THR A 26 7.60 -5.92 -0.59
N GLU A 27 8.41 -6.01 0.45
CA GLU A 27 8.01 -5.67 1.82
C GLU A 27 7.95 -4.15 2.01
N PHE A 28 6.75 -3.57 1.93
CA PHE A 28 6.58 -2.12 2.02
C PHE A 28 7.05 -1.53 3.36
N ARG A 29 7.03 -2.30 4.45
CA ARG A 29 7.48 -1.86 5.78
C ARG A 29 8.99 -1.71 5.89
N THR A 30 9.73 -2.34 5.00
CA THR A 30 11.20 -2.25 4.96
C THR A 30 11.67 -1.06 4.13
N LEU A 31 10.73 -0.40 3.44
CA LEU A 31 11.05 0.76 2.61
C LEU A 31 11.45 1.93 3.52
N PRO A 32 12.54 2.65 3.19
CA PRO A 32 13.02 3.76 4.01
C PRO A 32 12.06 4.95 4.04
N GLU A 33 11.18 5.07 3.05
CA GLU A 33 10.13 6.10 2.97
C GLU A 33 8.84 5.68 3.70
N TRP A 34 8.77 4.45 4.21
CA TRP A 34 7.59 3.95 4.90
C TRP A 34 7.49 4.50 6.33
N ASP A 35 6.57 5.44 6.52
CA ASP A 35 6.24 6.03 7.81
C ASP A 35 4.76 5.85 8.17
N SER A 36 4.37 6.25 9.39
CA SER A 36 2.96 6.23 9.84
C SER A 36 2.02 7.02 8.90
N LEU A 37 2.55 8.04 8.21
CA LEU A 37 1.79 8.84 7.25
C LEU A 37 1.51 8.07 5.97
N ALA A 38 2.51 7.31 5.47
CA ALA A 38 2.34 6.39 4.36
C ALA A 38 1.31 5.30 4.70
N ALA A 39 1.38 4.73 5.91
CA ALA A 39 0.38 3.77 6.38
C ALA A 39 -1.05 4.35 6.40
N LEU A 40 -1.21 5.59 6.87
CA LEU A 40 -2.49 6.28 6.86
C LEU A 40 -2.98 6.55 5.42
N GLY A 41 -2.08 6.97 4.53
CA GLY A 41 -2.39 7.20 3.12
C GLY A 41 -2.94 5.94 2.45
N VAL A 42 -2.30 4.79 2.70
CA VAL A 42 -2.79 3.50 2.20
C VAL A 42 -4.18 3.17 2.76
N ILE A 43 -4.42 3.37 4.06
CA ILE A 43 -5.75 3.14 4.66
C ILE A 43 -6.83 3.98 3.98
N VAL A 44 -6.58 5.28 3.77
CA VAL A 44 -7.52 6.19 3.10
C VAL A 44 -7.70 5.81 1.64
N MET A 45 -6.63 5.41 0.96
CA MET A 45 -6.69 4.91 -0.42
C MET A 45 -7.58 3.68 -0.53
N PHE A 46 -7.48 2.73 0.41
CA PHE A 46 -8.39 1.58 0.44
C PHE A 46 -9.86 1.96 0.69
N ASP A 47 -10.11 2.91 1.59
CA ASP A 47 -11.46 3.39 1.90
C ASP A 47 -12.10 4.12 0.70
N MET A 48 -11.32 4.98 0.03
CA MET A 48 -11.80 5.84 -1.05
C MET A 48 -11.85 5.12 -2.41
N GLU A 49 -10.78 4.42 -2.82
CA GLU A 49 -10.67 3.78 -4.14
C GLU A 49 -11.36 2.41 -4.17
N TYR A 50 -11.29 1.67 -3.06
CA TYR A 50 -11.72 0.27 -3.01
C TYR A 50 -12.93 0.03 -2.10
N GLN A 51 -13.45 1.08 -1.43
CA GLN A 51 -14.52 0.96 -0.43
C GLN A 51 -14.27 -0.14 0.61
N LYS A 52 -12.99 -0.35 0.95
CA LYS A 52 -12.55 -1.33 1.95
C LYS A 52 -11.96 -0.61 3.14
N THR A 53 -12.52 -0.86 4.31
CA THR A 53 -11.99 -0.32 5.55
C THR A 53 -10.83 -1.19 6.02
N VAL A 54 -9.61 -0.67 5.92
CA VAL A 54 -8.39 -1.32 6.40
C VAL A 54 -7.96 -0.64 7.70
N SER A 55 -7.71 -1.42 8.75
CA SER A 55 -7.19 -0.86 10.00
C SER A 55 -5.66 -0.85 10.00
N GLY A 56 -5.06 -0.05 10.87
CA GLY A 56 -3.61 -0.11 11.11
C GLY A 56 -3.16 -1.49 11.58
N ASP A 57 -4.02 -2.26 12.28
CA ASP A 57 -3.74 -3.64 12.67
C ASP A 57 -3.70 -4.58 11.46
N ASP A 58 -4.68 -4.48 10.54
CA ASP A 58 -4.65 -5.23 9.28
C ASP A 58 -3.35 -4.93 8.54
N LEU A 59 -3.03 -3.65 8.36
CA LEU A 59 -1.79 -3.20 7.71
C LEU A 59 -0.54 -3.70 8.45
N TYR A 60 -0.63 -3.90 9.76
CA TYR A 60 0.37 -4.55 10.62
C TYR A 60 0.39 -6.10 10.52
N GLN A 61 -0.61 -6.72 9.91
CA GLN A 61 -0.56 -8.12 9.48
C GLN A 61 -0.02 -8.27 8.03
N ALA A 62 -0.26 -7.31 7.14
CA ALA A 62 0.24 -7.34 5.76
C ALA A 62 1.73 -7.01 5.66
N VAL A 63 2.54 -7.91 5.13
CA VAL A 63 4.00 -7.69 5.05
C VAL A 63 4.42 -7.15 3.68
N THR A 64 3.78 -7.65 2.63
CA THR A 64 4.12 -7.35 1.23
C THR A 64 3.02 -6.56 0.52
N VAL A 65 3.38 -5.87 -0.56
CA VAL A 65 2.39 -5.17 -1.39
C VAL A 65 1.40 -6.15 -2.02
N GLY A 66 1.81 -7.40 -2.23
CA GLY A 66 0.96 -8.50 -2.64
C GLY A 66 -0.12 -8.85 -1.62
N ASP A 67 0.18 -8.81 -0.32
CA ASP A 67 -0.84 -8.98 0.73
C ASP A 67 -1.91 -7.88 0.65
N LEU A 68 -1.48 -6.63 0.50
CA LEU A 68 -2.40 -5.51 0.34
C LEU A 68 -3.25 -5.68 -0.93
N TYR A 69 -2.63 -6.03 -2.05
CA TYR A 69 -3.34 -6.26 -3.32
C TYR A 69 -4.38 -7.39 -3.21
N ARG A 70 -4.07 -8.46 -2.47
CA ARG A 70 -5.02 -9.56 -2.21
C ARG A 70 -6.23 -9.13 -1.39
N TRP A 71 -6.11 -8.08 -0.58
CA TRP A 71 -7.28 -7.52 0.09
C TRP A 71 -8.13 -6.68 -0.84
N VAL A 72 -7.60 -6.18 -1.95
CA VAL A 72 -8.42 -5.45 -2.93
C VAL A 72 -9.19 -6.40 -3.83
N GLY A 73 -8.52 -7.43 -4.33
CA GLY A 73 -9.13 -8.52 -5.12
C GLY A 73 -10.25 -9.26 -4.42
#